data_AF-A0A7G5N1E1-F1
#
_entry.id   AF-A0A7G5N1E1-F1
#
_cell.length_a   1.000
_cell.length_b   1.000
_cell.length_c   1.000
_cell.angle_alpha   90.00
_cell.angle_beta   90.00
_cell.angle_gamma   90.00
#
_symmetry.space_group_name_H-M   'P 1'
#
loop_
_entity.id
_entity.type
_entity.pdbx_description
1 polymer ?
#
loop_
_entity_poly.entity_id
_entity_poly.type
_entity_poly.pdbx_seq_one_letter_code
_entity_poly.pdbx_strand_id
1 'polypeptide(L)'
;MKKSLGNRKIGGKLCCGRSWQGIDGGTMGNQYIELATHCIGLGKRKPYIRHGKRFYRPYRNYFATAGTGNNHEDWELMVSAGYAEREESQNQHGGYIYHMTRDGLDWMGNKIGVIIHDEED
;
A
#
# COMPACT_ATOMS: atom_id res chain seq x y z
N MET A 1 -36.35 48.59 27.15
CA MET A 1 -35.81 47.64 28.15
C MET A 1 -35.87 46.24 27.55
N LYS A 2 -34.81 45.43 27.37
CA LYS A 2 -33.66 45.15 28.23
C LYS A 2 -32.40 44.83 27.37
N LYS A 3 -31.33 45.55 27.70
CA LYS A 3 -29.87 45.36 27.56
C LYS A 3 -29.29 44.17 26.76
N SER A 4 -28.43 44.57 25.82
CA SER A 4 -27.11 44.08 25.37
C SER A 4 -26.43 42.93 26.12
N LEU A 5 -25.70 42.10 25.34
CA LEU A 5 -24.32 41.57 25.51
C LEU A 5 -24.09 40.71 24.24
N GLY A 6 -23.17 40.96 23.31
CA GLY A 6 -21.77 41.32 23.48
C GLY A 6 -20.91 40.05 23.56
N ASN A 7 -20.45 39.50 22.44
CA ASN A 7 -19.31 38.56 22.38
C ASN A 7 -18.76 38.54 20.94
N ARG A 8 -17.67 39.28 20.69
CA ARG A 8 -16.25 38.83 20.74
C ARG A 8 -15.84 38.03 19.51
N LYS A 9 -15.14 38.73 18.60
CA LYS A 9 -14.21 38.16 17.64
C LYS A 9 -13.15 37.36 18.39
N ILE A 10 -12.86 36.16 17.92
CA ILE A 10 -11.61 35.45 18.20
C ILE A 10 -10.96 35.22 16.85
N GLY A 11 -9.94 36.01 16.55
CA GLY A 11 -8.98 35.67 15.52
C GLY A 11 -8.19 34.44 15.98
N GLY A 12 -8.09 33.46 15.11
CA GLY A 12 -7.28 32.27 15.34
C GLY A 12 -6.79 31.76 13.99
N LYS A 13 -5.62 32.24 13.57
CA LYS A 13 -4.77 31.50 12.64
C LYS A 13 -4.53 30.12 13.26
N LEU A 14 -5.03 29.08 12.62
CA LEU A 14 -4.44 27.76 12.70
C LEU A 14 -3.82 27.47 11.33
N CYS A 15 -2.57 27.93 11.18
CA CYS A 15 -1.59 27.12 10.48
C CYS A 15 -1.46 25.77 11.21
N CYS A 16 -1.00 24.75 10.47
CA CYS A 16 -0.64 23.40 10.90
C CYS A 16 -1.72 22.58 11.64
N GLY A 17 -2.46 21.77 10.89
CA GLY A 17 -3.33 20.77 11.50
C GLY A 17 -4.23 20.06 10.51
N ARG A 18 -3.71 19.68 9.32
CA ARG A 18 -4.41 18.68 8.51
C ARG A 18 -4.20 17.35 9.21
N SER A 19 -5.09 17.10 10.16
CA SER A 19 -5.24 15.84 10.86
C SER A 19 -5.23 14.72 9.83
N TRP A 20 -4.30 13.78 10.02
CA TRP A 20 -4.36 12.47 9.41
C TRP A 20 -5.60 11.77 9.99
N GLN A 21 -6.77 12.06 9.44
CA GLN A 21 -7.96 11.27 9.68
C GLN A 21 -8.08 10.23 8.57
N GLY A 22 -8.23 8.96 8.95
CA GLY A 22 -8.78 7.94 8.08
C GLY A 22 -7.78 7.14 7.23
N ILE A 23 -6.82 6.49 7.88
CA ILE A 23 -6.60 5.06 7.57
C ILE A 23 -6.97 4.32 8.86
N ASP A 24 -8.26 4.45 9.22
CA ASP A 24 -8.85 3.66 10.27
C ASP A 24 -8.94 2.24 9.72
N GLY A 25 -8.11 1.35 10.27
CA GLY A 25 -8.16 -0.06 9.99
C GLY A 25 -9.56 -0.61 10.27
N GLY A 26 -10.04 -1.49 9.40
CA GLY A 26 -11.27 -2.22 9.68
C GLY A 26 -11.97 -2.80 8.46
N THR A 27 -11.35 -3.75 7.76
CA THR A 27 -12.07 -4.94 7.28
C THR A 27 -11.06 -6.04 6.96
N MET A 28 -11.20 -7.21 7.58
CA MET A 28 -10.54 -8.42 7.08
C MET A 28 -10.94 -8.64 5.61
N GLY A 29 -10.00 -8.97 4.74
CA GLY A 29 -10.35 -9.37 3.37
C GLY A 29 -9.29 -9.08 2.32
N ASN A 30 -8.10 -9.66 2.50
CA ASN A 30 -7.30 -10.29 1.45
C ASN A 30 -5.88 -10.42 1.97
N GLN A 31 -5.52 -11.58 2.50
CA GLN A 31 -4.14 -11.99 2.75
C GLN A 31 -3.21 -11.62 1.58
N TYR A 32 -3.73 -11.65 0.35
CA TYR A 32 -3.09 -11.14 -0.88
C TYR A 32 -2.67 -9.67 -0.83
N ILE A 33 -3.48 -8.76 -0.30
CA ILE A 33 -3.14 -7.33 -0.20
C ILE A 33 -2.02 -7.13 0.82
N GLU A 34 -2.02 -7.86 1.93
CA GLU A 34 -0.94 -7.80 2.93
C GLU A 34 0.37 -8.38 2.37
N LEU A 35 0.29 -9.51 1.68
CA LEU A 35 1.43 -10.12 0.97
C LEU A 35 1.98 -9.16 -0.09
N ALA A 36 1.12 -8.55 -0.91
CA ALA A 36 1.51 -7.59 -1.93
C ALA A 36 2.11 -6.31 -1.31
N THR A 37 1.50 -5.77 -0.25
CA THR A 37 2.04 -4.65 0.55
C THR A 37 3.44 -4.97 1.07
N HIS A 38 3.62 -6.19 1.57
CA HIS A 38 4.91 -6.66 2.04
C HIS A 38 5.90 -6.81 0.89
N CYS A 39 5.52 -7.38 -0.25
CA CYS A 39 6.36 -7.51 -1.43
C CYS A 39 6.96 -6.16 -1.84
N ILE A 40 6.11 -5.15 -2.07
CA ILE A 40 6.55 -3.84 -2.56
C ILE A 40 7.18 -2.95 -1.48
N GLY A 41 7.05 -3.32 -0.19
CA GLY A 41 7.63 -2.58 0.94
C GLY A 41 6.84 -1.35 1.39
N LEU A 42 5.55 -1.31 1.05
CA LEU A 42 4.66 -0.20 1.40
C LEU A 42 4.51 -0.02 2.93
N GLY A 43 4.73 -1.07 3.72
CA GLY A 43 4.75 -0.98 5.18
C GLY A 43 5.93 -0.19 5.76
N LYS A 44 7.05 -0.07 5.03
CA LYS A 44 8.27 0.62 5.50
C LYS A 44 8.35 2.08 5.05
N ARG A 45 7.82 2.41 3.88
CA ARG A 45 7.87 3.77 3.31
C ARG A 45 6.47 4.27 3.06
N LYS A 46 6.18 5.49 3.53
CA LYS A 46 4.87 6.11 3.31
C LYS A 46 4.74 6.58 1.85
N PRO A 47 3.58 6.37 1.21
CA PRO A 47 3.23 7.03 -0.03
C PRO A 47 3.36 8.55 0.10
N TYR A 48 3.82 9.20 -0.95
CA TYR A 48 3.85 10.65 -1.01
C TYR A 48 2.61 11.18 -1.73
N ILE A 49 2.20 12.40 -1.40
CA ILE A 49 0.99 13.01 -1.95
C ILE A 49 1.40 14.13 -2.91
N ARG A 50 0.89 14.06 -4.13
CA ARG A 50 1.08 15.11 -5.15
C ARG A 50 -0.26 15.41 -5.80
N HIS A 51 -0.64 16.69 -5.87
CA HIS A 51 -1.93 17.13 -6.45
C HIS A 51 -3.16 16.36 -5.90
N GLY A 52 -3.17 16.05 -4.60
CA GLY A 52 -4.27 15.34 -3.95
C GLY A 52 -4.33 13.83 -4.23
N LYS A 53 -3.39 13.28 -5.01
CA LYS A 53 -3.26 11.84 -5.29
C LYS A 53 -2.09 11.25 -4.51
N ARG A 54 -2.24 9.99 -4.07
CA ARG A 54 -1.20 9.22 -3.39
C ARG A 54 -0.39 8.46 -4.43
N PHE A 55 0.91 8.65 -4.39
CA PHE A 55 1.87 7.96 -5.25
C PHE A 55 2.83 7.16 -4.38
N TYR A 56 3.17 5.98 -4.85
CA TYR A 56 4.16 5.13 -4.22
C TYR A 56 5.17 4.67 -5.26
N ARG A 57 6.45 4.83 -4.90
CA ARG A 57 7.56 4.29 -5.66
C ARG A 57 8.12 3.12 -4.85
N PRO A 58 7.83 1.87 -5.26
CA PRO A 58 8.42 0.69 -4.65
C PRO A 58 9.92 0.75 -4.87
N TYR A 59 10.68 0.46 -3.81
CA TYR A 59 12.13 0.33 -3.89
C TYR A 59 12.57 -1.14 -4.08
N ARG A 60 11.59 -2.04 -4.03
CA ARG A 60 11.71 -3.49 -4.15
C ARG A 60 10.45 -4.02 -4.84
N ASN A 61 10.62 -5.02 -5.69
CA ASN A 61 9.51 -5.74 -6.32
C ASN A 61 9.84 -7.25 -6.34
N TYR A 62 10.20 -7.81 -5.18
CA TYR A 62 10.42 -9.24 -5.06
C TYR A 62 10.08 -9.74 -3.66
N PHE A 63 9.51 -10.94 -3.59
CA PHE A 63 9.20 -11.66 -2.37
C PHE A 63 9.82 -13.06 -2.42
N ALA A 64 10.74 -13.33 -1.50
CA ALA A 64 11.33 -14.66 -1.35
C ALA A 64 10.48 -15.47 -0.35
N THR A 65 9.85 -16.54 -0.82
CA THR A 65 9.22 -17.53 0.07
C THR A 65 10.25 -18.53 0.56
N ALA A 66 10.02 -19.16 1.73
CA ALA A 66 10.86 -20.23 2.26
C ALA A 66 10.53 -21.62 1.68
N GLY A 67 9.74 -21.71 0.60
CA GLY A 67 9.39 -22.97 -0.07
C GLY A 67 8.38 -23.84 0.68
N THR A 68 8.06 -23.53 1.94
CA THR A 68 7.06 -24.24 2.75
C THR A 68 6.23 -23.23 3.54
N GLY A 69 4.90 -23.22 3.34
CA GLY A 69 3.94 -22.43 4.13
C GLY A 69 2.79 -21.83 3.32
N ASN A 70 1.73 -21.40 4.01
CA ASN A 70 0.49 -20.89 3.41
C ASN A 70 0.73 -19.69 2.46
N ASN A 71 1.76 -18.88 2.72
CA ASN A 71 2.09 -17.75 1.85
C ASN A 71 2.43 -18.21 0.42
N HIS A 72 3.05 -19.39 0.25
CA HIS A 72 3.38 -19.92 -1.07
C HIS A 72 2.13 -20.21 -1.90
N GLU A 73 1.12 -20.86 -1.31
CA GLU A 73 -0.14 -21.18 -1.99
C GLU A 73 -0.87 -19.92 -2.45
N ASP A 74 -0.88 -18.87 -1.61
CA ASP A 74 -1.44 -17.58 -1.98
C ASP A 74 -0.70 -16.89 -3.13
N TRP A 75 0.63 -17.01 -3.16
CA TRP A 75 1.45 -16.50 -4.26
C TRP A 75 1.20 -17.27 -5.55
N GLU A 76 1.13 -18.60 -5.51
CA GLU A 76 0.80 -19.42 -6.68
C GLU A 76 -0.60 -19.09 -7.23
N LEU A 77 -1.57 -18.77 -6.36
CA LEU A 77 -2.89 -18.31 -6.81
C LEU A 77 -2.80 -16.95 -7.52
N MET A 78 -1.99 -16.02 -7.01
CA MET A 78 -1.76 -14.72 -7.67
C MET A 78 -1.02 -14.87 -9.01
N VAL A 79 -0.11 -15.84 -9.12
CA VAL A 79 0.57 -16.19 -10.37
C VAL A 79 -0.43 -16.77 -11.38
N SER A 80 -1.28 -17.70 -10.94
CA SER A 80 -2.35 -18.26 -11.77
C SER A 80 -3.34 -17.20 -12.28
N ALA A 81 -3.58 -16.17 -11.48
CA ALA A 81 -4.41 -15.03 -11.85
C ALA A 81 -3.71 -13.98 -12.74
N GLY A 82 -2.39 -14.09 -12.97
CA GLY A 82 -1.59 -13.15 -13.76
C GLY A 82 -1.15 -11.88 -13.04
N TYR A 83 -1.37 -11.78 -11.72
CA TYR A 83 -0.95 -10.63 -10.91
C TYR A 83 0.50 -10.71 -10.43
N ALA A 84 1.09 -11.90 -10.46
CA ALA A 84 2.46 -12.16 -10.04
C ALA A 84 3.15 -13.11 -11.02
N GLU A 85 4.47 -13.08 -11.01
CA GLU A 85 5.34 -14.01 -11.73
C GLU A 85 6.29 -14.66 -10.73
N ARG A 86 6.64 -15.92 -10.95
CA ARG A 86 7.67 -16.60 -10.18
C ARG A 86 8.93 -16.74 -11.01
N GLU A 87 10.07 -16.59 -10.37
CA GLU A 87 11.36 -16.95 -10.95
C GLU A 87 11.51 -18.48 -10.95
N GLU A 88 12.09 -19.02 -12.03
CA GLU A 88 12.40 -20.46 -12.12
C GLU A 88 13.57 -20.85 -11.19
N SER A 89 14.44 -19.90 -10.86
CA SER A 89 15.57 -20.09 -9.97
C SER A 89 15.09 -20.31 -8.54
N GLN A 90 15.32 -21.51 -8.02
CA GLN A 90 15.14 -21.75 -6.59
C GLN A 90 16.22 -21.00 -5.81
N ASN A 91 15.79 -20.32 -4.75
CA ASN A 91 16.69 -19.73 -3.79
C ASN A 91 17.53 -20.83 -3.11
N GLN A 92 18.70 -20.45 -2.59
CA GLN A 92 19.64 -21.36 -1.90
C GLN A 92 19.01 -22.17 -0.75
N HIS A 93 17.86 -21.72 -0.24
CA HIS A 93 17.07 -22.35 0.83
C HIS A 93 15.88 -23.19 0.33
N GLY A 94 15.79 -23.49 -0.98
CA GLY A 94 14.67 -24.23 -1.57
C GLY A 94 13.39 -23.40 -1.74
N GLY A 95 13.51 -22.08 -1.69
CA GLY A 95 12.40 -21.14 -1.85
C GLY A 95 12.24 -20.64 -3.28
N TYR A 96 11.12 -19.98 -3.56
CA TYR A 96 10.88 -19.28 -4.83
C TYR A 96 10.92 -17.78 -4.63
N ILE A 97 11.29 -17.05 -5.67
CA ILE A 97 11.21 -15.59 -5.73
C ILE A 97 10.00 -15.24 -6.58
N TYR A 98 9.11 -14.41 -6.03
CA TYR A 98 7.95 -13.89 -6.72
C TYR A 98 8.13 -12.40 -7.00
N HIS A 99 7.71 -11.97 -8.18
CA HIS A 99 7.66 -10.57 -8.61
C HIS A 99 6.21 -10.19 -8.89
N MET A 100 5.82 -8.96 -8.62
CA MET A 100 4.51 -8.49 -9.04
C MET A 100 4.57 -7.95 -10.46
N THR A 101 3.58 -8.33 -11.27
CA THR A 101 3.39 -7.78 -12.61
C THR A 101 2.81 -6.38 -12.53
N ARG A 102 2.85 -5.65 -13.66
CA ARG A 102 2.23 -4.33 -13.75
C ARG A 102 0.74 -4.36 -13.41
N ASP A 103 0.05 -5.40 -13.87
CA ASP A 103 -1.38 -5.60 -13.60
C ASP A 103 -1.64 -5.89 -12.12
N GLY A 104 -0.77 -6.66 -11.46
CA GLY A 104 -0.83 -6.87 -10.02
C GLY A 104 -0.68 -5.58 -9.22
N LEU A 105 0.27 -4.73 -9.63
CA LEU A 105 0.51 -3.44 -8.98
C LEU A 105 -0.67 -2.47 -9.18
N ASP A 106 -1.27 -2.45 -10.38
CA ASP A 106 -2.44 -1.63 -10.66
C ASP A 106 -3.68 -2.13 -9.90
N TRP A 107 -3.94 -3.44 -9.91
CA TRP A 107 -5.00 -4.07 -9.14
C TRP A 107 -4.91 -3.72 -7.66
N MET A 108 -3.73 -3.90 -7.06
CA MET A 108 -3.51 -3.60 -5.66
C MET A 108 -3.63 -2.09 -5.40
N GLY A 109 -2.99 -1.27 -6.24
CA GLY A 109 -3.03 0.19 -6.16
C GLY A 109 -4.44 0.75 -6.18
N ASN A 110 -5.32 0.20 -7.03
CA ASN A 110 -6.74 0.53 -7.08
C ASN A 110 -7.48 0.17 -5.79
N LYS A 111 -7.14 -0.94 -5.13
CA LYS A 111 -7.74 -1.34 -3.84
C LYS A 111 -7.35 -0.40 -2.71
N ILE A 112 -6.09 0.03 -2.65
CA ILE A 112 -5.58 0.90 -1.57
C ILE A 112 -5.69 2.40 -1.89
N GLY A 113 -6.08 2.76 -3.12
CA GLY A 113 -6.15 4.14 -3.60
C GLY A 113 -4.76 4.80 -3.75
N VAL A 114 -3.76 4.03 -4.16
CA VAL A 114 -2.38 4.50 -4.35
C VAL A 114 -1.89 4.12 -5.74
N ILE A 115 -1.34 5.09 -6.45
CA ILE A 115 -0.72 4.85 -7.76
C ILE A 115 0.70 4.34 -7.53
N ILE A 116 0.96 3.08 -7.90
CA ILE A 116 2.28 2.47 -7.79
C ILE A 116 2.98 2.59 -9.14
N HIS A 117 4.16 3.22 -9.17
CA HIS A 117 5.02 3.30 -10.36
C HIS A 117 6.03 2.16 -10.33
N ASP A 118 6.26 1.48 -11.46
CA ASP A 118 7.37 0.50 -11.55
C ASP A 118 8.66 1.25 -11.88
N GLU A 119 9.80 0.84 -11.30
CA GLU A 119 11.10 1.47 -11.58
C GLU A 119 11.70 0.94 -12.90
N GLU A 120 11.02 1.21 -14.01
CA GLU A 120 11.62 1.23 -15.34
C GLU A 120 11.25 2.59 -15.98
N ASP A 121 12.08 3.60 -15.69
CA ASP A 121 12.18 4.87 -16.43
C ASP A 121 13.59 4.94 -17.02
#